data_AF-A0A7Y6IJW2-F1
#
_entry.id   AF-A0A7Y6IJW2-F1
#
_cell.length_a   1.000
_cell.length_b   1.000
_cell.length_c   1.000
_cell.angle_alpha   90.00
_cell.angle_beta   90.00
_cell.angle_gamma   90.00
#
_symmetry.space_group_name_H-M   'P 1'
#
loop_
_entity.id
_entity.type
_entity.pdbx_description
1 polymer ?
#
loop_
_entity_poly.entity_id
_entity_poly.type
_entity_poly.pdbx_seq_one_letter_code
_entity_poly.pdbx_strand_id
1 'polypeptide(L)'
;MRSEHRADPRGYVQAVAAQLAETGLGNGGAVAVERPGPPRRVLVIRLDSDFHWEAASLADADALRLEWDEERGWALHEVHTVGHLHSTAYTYYALGLGLVPEPAEVAHVVRQFLADELILGTGQGPRLRRSADDDADLERLLATYPPAG
;
A
#
# COMPACT_ATOMS: atom_id res chain seq x y z
N MET A 1 -30.95 -7.59 8.14
CA MET A 1 -29.83 -6.63 8.11
C MET A 1 -29.26 -6.67 6.71
N ARG A 2 -29.45 -5.60 5.91
CA ARG A 2 -28.91 -5.56 4.55
C ARG A 2 -27.41 -5.37 4.70
N SER A 3 -26.63 -6.30 4.17
CA SER A 3 -25.21 -6.07 3.88
C SER A 3 -25.16 -4.87 2.93
N GLU A 4 -24.89 -3.69 3.45
CA GLU A 4 -24.53 -2.56 2.59
C GLU A 4 -23.31 -3.00 1.77
N HIS A 5 -23.41 -2.82 0.46
CA HIS A 5 -22.46 -3.37 -0.50
C HIS A 5 -21.10 -2.70 -0.29
N ARG A 6 -20.17 -3.39 0.39
CA ARG A 6 -18.79 -2.93 0.53
C ARG A 6 -18.19 -2.73 -0.86
N ALA A 7 -17.70 -1.53 -1.12
CA ALA A 7 -17.05 -1.20 -2.37
C ALA A 7 -15.77 -2.02 -2.54
N ASP A 8 -15.46 -2.42 -3.77
CA ASP A 8 -14.20 -3.10 -4.07
C ASP A 8 -13.06 -2.05 -4.11
N PRO A 9 -12.06 -2.11 -3.21
CA PRO A 9 -10.96 -1.16 -3.20
C PRO A 9 -9.98 -1.33 -4.37
N ARG A 10 -10.10 -2.39 -5.18
CA ARG A 10 -9.17 -2.64 -6.31
C ARG A 10 -9.06 -1.47 -7.27
N GLY A 11 -10.18 -0.79 -7.58
CA GLY A 11 -10.15 0.38 -8.46
C GLY A 11 -9.29 1.51 -7.90
N TYR A 12 -9.40 1.77 -6.60
CA TYR A 12 -8.60 2.80 -5.92
C TYR A 12 -7.11 2.44 -5.90
N VAL A 13 -6.77 1.21 -5.51
CA VAL A 13 -5.38 0.75 -5.45
C VAL A 13 -4.77 0.71 -6.85
N GLN A 14 -5.55 0.39 -7.89
CA GLN A 14 -5.10 0.45 -9.28
C GLN A 14 -4.85 1.89 -9.75
N ALA A 15 -5.65 2.87 -9.29
CA ALA A 15 -5.37 4.27 -9.57
C ALA A 15 -4.04 4.73 -8.95
N VAL A 16 -3.72 4.26 -7.74
CA VAL A 16 -2.39 4.50 -7.12
C VAL A 16 -1.28 3.85 -7.93
N ALA A 17 -1.47 2.60 -8.37
CA ALA A 17 -0.51 1.91 -9.24
C ALA A 17 -0.22 2.68 -10.54
N ALA A 18 -1.26 3.26 -11.16
CA ALA A 18 -1.12 4.10 -12.34
C ALA A 18 -0.34 5.40 -12.05
N GLN A 19 -0.63 6.07 -10.93
CA GLN A 19 0.10 7.28 -10.52
C GLN A 19 1.57 6.99 -10.19
N LEU A 20 1.88 5.85 -9.56
CA LEU A 20 3.26 5.40 -9.37
C LEU A 20 3.98 5.28 -10.73
N ALA A 21 3.35 4.65 -11.72
CA ALA A 21 3.92 4.51 -13.06
C ALA A 21 4.16 5.86 -13.74
N GLU A 22 3.25 6.84 -13.59
CA GLU A 22 3.43 8.21 -14.10
C GLU A 22 4.61 8.94 -13.45
N THR A 23 4.94 8.61 -12.20
CA THR A 23 6.16 9.10 -11.54
C THR A 23 7.43 8.34 -11.93
N GLY A 24 7.35 7.40 -12.88
CA GLY A 24 8.49 6.56 -13.29
C GLY A 24 8.78 5.38 -12.37
N LEU A 25 7.90 5.08 -11.41
CA LEU A 25 7.99 3.91 -10.53
C LEU A 25 7.25 2.73 -11.18
N GLY A 26 8.01 1.87 -11.87
CA GLY A 26 7.51 0.60 -12.42
C GLY A 26 6.87 -0.26 -11.33
N ASN A 27 5.75 -0.90 -11.64
CA ASN A 27 5.06 -1.77 -10.70
C ASN A 27 4.18 -2.83 -11.38
N GLY A 28 3.95 -3.93 -10.68
CA GLY A 28 3.14 -5.06 -11.13
C GLY A 28 1.62 -4.91 -10.95
N GLY A 29 1.12 -3.72 -10.64
CA GLY A 29 -0.29 -3.47 -10.38
C GLY A 29 -0.79 -3.96 -9.01
N ALA A 30 -2.09 -3.80 -8.77
CA ALA A 30 -2.74 -4.11 -7.50
C ALA A 30 -3.11 -5.60 -7.37
N VAL A 31 -2.69 -6.24 -6.27
CA VAL A 31 -3.00 -7.64 -5.97
C VAL A 31 -3.60 -7.74 -4.57
N ALA A 32 -4.71 -8.48 -4.43
CA ALA A 32 -5.30 -8.75 -3.12
C ALA A 32 -4.41 -9.72 -2.32
N VAL A 33 -4.22 -9.46 -1.03
CA VAL A 33 -3.55 -10.40 -0.14
C VAL A 33 -4.62 -11.29 0.49
N GLU A 34 -4.64 -12.57 0.11
CA GLU A 34 -5.46 -13.57 0.79
C GLU A 34 -4.86 -13.84 2.17
N ARG A 35 -5.38 -13.16 3.20
CA ARG A 35 -5.06 -13.46 4.60
C ARG A 35 -6.20 -14.26 5.23
N PRO A 36 -5.94 -15.44 5.83
CA PRO A 36 -6.92 -16.10 6.68
C PRO A 36 -7.20 -15.19 7.89
N GLY A 37 -8.44 -14.73 8.06
CA GLY A 37 -8.78 -13.78 9.13
C GLY A 37 -10.10 -13.04 8.95
N PRO A 38 -10.38 -12.04 9.81
CA PRO A 38 -11.58 -11.18 9.73
C PRO A 38 -11.72 -10.50 8.35
N PRO A 39 -12.86 -9.85 8.03
CA PRO A 39 -13.17 -9.30 6.70
C PRO A 39 -12.29 -8.12 6.23
N ARG A 40 -11.09 -7.98 6.81
CA ARG A 40 -10.10 -6.95 6.55
C ARG A 40 -9.61 -7.03 5.09
N ARG A 41 -9.81 -5.96 4.34
CA ARG A 41 -9.31 -5.78 2.97
C ARG A 41 -7.86 -5.29 3.02
N VAL A 42 -6.97 -6.03 2.38
CA VAL A 42 -5.55 -5.69 2.23
C VAL A 42 -5.13 -5.94 0.78
N LEU A 43 -4.50 -4.96 0.16
CA LEU A 43 -4.01 -5.03 -1.21
C LEU A 43 -2.57 -4.56 -1.26
N VAL A 44 -1.79 -5.13 -2.18
CA VAL A 44 -0.38 -4.81 -2.35
C VAL A 44 -0.08 -4.46 -3.80
N ILE A 45 0.81 -3.49 -3.98
CA ILE A 45 1.45 -3.17 -5.25
C ILE A 45 2.92 -3.57 -5.10
N ARG A 46 3.42 -4.43 -5.98
CA ARG A 46 4.85 -4.77 -6.02
C ARG A 46 5.55 -3.72 -6.87
N LEU A 47 6.59 -3.10 -6.32
CA LEU A 47 7.41 -2.15 -7.06
C LEU A 47 8.52 -2.93 -7.78
N ASP A 48 8.77 -2.57 -9.04
CA ASP A 48 9.75 -3.25 -9.86
C ASP A 48 11.17 -2.85 -9.45
N SER A 49 12.09 -3.81 -9.45
CA SER A 49 13.50 -3.62 -9.08
C SER A 49 14.30 -2.80 -10.08
N ASP A 50 13.75 -2.58 -11.27
CA ASP A 50 14.42 -1.87 -12.38
C ASP A 50 14.54 -0.36 -12.09
N PHE A 51 13.84 0.12 -11.06
CA PHE A 51 14.05 1.45 -10.51
C PHE A 51 15.25 1.44 -9.55
N HIS A 52 16.33 2.11 -9.93
CA HIS A 52 17.43 2.44 -9.03
C HIS A 52 16.92 3.40 -7.95
N TRP A 53 16.35 2.89 -6.87
CA TRP A 53 16.16 3.70 -5.67
C TRP A 53 17.55 3.95 -5.09
N GLU A 54 17.94 5.22 -5.01
CA GLU A 54 19.26 5.63 -4.51
C GLU A 54 19.30 5.68 -2.97
N ALA A 55 18.15 5.40 -2.33
CA ALA A 55 18.01 5.40 -0.88
C ALA A 55 18.96 4.39 -0.22
N ALA A 56 20.02 4.90 0.41
CA ALA A 56 21.04 4.07 1.05
C ALA A 56 20.44 3.18 2.17
N SER A 57 19.32 3.61 2.77
CA SER A 57 18.62 2.88 3.83
C SER A 57 17.88 1.63 3.36
N LEU A 58 17.65 1.48 2.05
CA LEU A 58 16.95 0.32 1.48
C LEU A 58 17.90 -0.64 0.77
N ALA A 59 19.22 -0.33 0.74
CA ALA A 59 20.27 -0.96 -0.10
C ALA A 59 20.25 -2.50 -0.11
N ASP A 60 19.81 -3.10 0.98
CA ASP A 60 19.81 -4.54 1.21
C ASP A 60 18.44 -5.21 0.98
N ALA A 61 17.42 -4.46 0.54
CA ALA A 61 16.07 -4.98 0.34
C ALA A 61 15.97 -5.86 -0.92
N ASP A 62 15.41 -7.07 -0.77
CA ASP A 62 15.17 -7.98 -1.91
C ASP A 62 13.98 -7.54 -2.76
N ALA A 63 13.00 -6.88 -2.14
CA ALA A 63 11.83 -6.34 -2.82
C ALA A 63 11.18 -5.21 -2.03
N LEU A 64 10.50 -4.33 -2.75
CA LEU A 64 9.64 -3.30 -2.18
C LEU A 64 8.18 -3.54 -2.55
N ARG A 65 7.29 -3.34 -1.59
CA ARG A 65 5.84 -3.44 -1.80
C ARG A 65 5.13 -2.29 -1.14
N LEU A 66 4.12 -1.73 -1.79
CA LEU A 66 3.23 -0.75 -1.19
C LEU A 66 1.93 -1.46 -0.79
N GLU A 67 1.62 -1.52 0.50
CA GLU A 67 0.41 -2.14 1.04
C GLU A 67 -0.62 -1.07 1.37
N TRP A 68 -1.84 -1.27 0.87
CA TRP A 68 -3.03 -0.60 1.37
C TRP A 68 -3.77 -1.54 2.32
N ASP A 69 -4.08 -1.02 3.49
CA ASP A 69 -4.78 -1.74 4.53
C ASP A 69 -5.95 -0.92 5.05
N GLU A 70 -7.17 -1.45 4.96
CA GLU A 70 -8.35 -0.63 5.29
C GLU A 70 -8.44 -0.19 6.76
N GLU A 71 -7.64 -0.78 7.66
CA GLU A 71 -7.59 -0.36 9.06
C GLU A 71 -6.48 0.65 9.34
N ARG A 72 -5.47 0.77 8.46
CA ARG A 72 -4.21 1.49 8.74
C ARG A 72 -3.78 2.46 7.65
N GLY A 73 -4.34 2.35 6.45
CA GLY A 73 -3.96 3.13 5.28
C GLY A 73 -2.77 2.53 4.54
N TRP A 74 -1.92 3.40 4.01
CA TRP A 74 -0.79 3.03 3.17
C TRP A 74 0.51 2.85 3.97
N ALA A 75 1.23 1.77 3.67
CA ALA A 75 2.58 1.52 4.17
C ALA A 75 3.49 0.93 3.09
N LEU A 76 4.73 1.42 3.01
CA LEU A 76 5.78 0.79 2.20
C LEU A 76 6.43 -0.34 3.01
N HIS A 77 6.63 -1.47 2.35
CA HIS A 77 7.23 -2.67 2.91
C HIS A 77 8.57 -2.90 2.25
N GLU A 78 9.58 -3.02 3.10
CA GLU A 78 10.88 -3.52 2.75
C GLU A 78 10.91 -5.02 3.07
N VAL A 79 11.17 -5.84 2.06
CA VAL A 79 11.14 -7.29 2.15
C VAL A 79 12.57 -7.82 2.14
N HIS A 80 12.92 -8.57 3.17
CA HIS A 80 14.24 -9.18 3.35
C HIS A 80 14.15 -10.69 3.46
N THR A 81 15.03 -11.41 2.79
CA THR A 81 15.24 -12.84 2.99
C THR A 81 16.27 -13.04 4.10
N VAL A 82 15.81 -13.54 5.24
CA VAL A 82 16.64 -13.76 6.42
C VAL A 82 17.07 -15.23 6.50
N GLY A 83 18.38 -15.46 6.44
CA GLY A 83 19.06 -16.72 6.75
C GLY A 83 18.88 -17.86 5.73
N HIS A 84 19.53 -19.00 6.01
CA HIS A 84 19.51 -20.20 5.14
C HIS A 84 18.15 -20.92 5.05
N LEU A 85 17.16 -20.50 5.85
CA LEU A 85 15.83 -21.11 5.95
C LEU A 85 14.73 -20.33 5.19
N HIS A 86 15.08 -19.31 4.40
CA HIS A 86 14.14 -18.51 3.61
C HIS A 86 13.01 -17.85 4.43
N SER A 87 13.29 -17.44 5.67
CA SER A 87 12.31 -16.66 6.43
C SER A 87 12.26 -15.22 5.93
N THR A 88 11.07 -14.66 5.72
CA THR A 88 10.92 -13.27 5.24
C THR A 88 10.75 -12.31 6.42
N ALA A 89 11.58 -11.29 6.50
CA ALA A 89 11.39 -10.15 7.40
C ALA A 89 10.78 -8.96 6.64
N TYR A 90 9.95 -8.20 7.34
CA TYR A 90 9.28 -7.02 6.81
C TYR A 90 9.59 -5.81 7.70
N THR A 91 10.15 -4.76 7.11
CA THR A 91 10.15 -3.43 7.72
C THR A 91 9.03 -2.62 7.09
N TYR A 92 8.24 -1.96 7.93
CA TYR A 92 7.10 -1.14 7.48
C TYR A 92 7.45 0.33 7.61
N TYR A 93 7.01 1.13 6.66
CA TYR A 93 7.09 2.59 6.69
C TYR A 93 5.71 3.15 6.38
N ALA A 94 4.97 3.56 7.42
CA ALA A 94 3.64 4.12 7.25
C ALA A 94 3.71 5.50 6.59
N LEU A 95 2.86 5.74 5.59
CA LEU A 95 2.87 7.01 4.86
C LEU A 95 2.16 8.13 5.61
N GLY A 96 1.27 7.80 6.55
CA GLY A 96 0.56 8.78 7.38
C GLY A 96 -0.53 9.58 6.66
N LEU A 97 -0.97 9.12 5.48
CA LEU A 97 -1.91 9.83 4.59
C LEU A 97 -3.40 9.52 4.85
N GLY A 98 -3.72 8.66 5.83
CA GLY A 98 -5.08 8.17 6.03
C GLY A 98 -5.43 6.96 5.16
N LEU A 99 -6.73 6.67 5.01
CA LEU A 99 -7.22 5.47 4.34
C LEU A 99 -7.30 5.60 2.82
N VAL A 100 -7.86 6.71 2.32
CA VAL A 100 -8.07 6.93 0.87
C VAL A 100 -7.61 8.35 0.52
N PRO A 101 -6.31 8.67 0.64
CA PRO A 101 -5.75 9.90 0.08
C PRO A 101 -5.85 9.92 -1.45
N GLU A 102 -5.65 11.08 -2.05
CA GLU A 102 -5.57 11.20 -3.51
C GLU A 102 -4.45 10.30 -4.06
N PRO A 103 -4.67 9.54 -5.15
CA PRO A 103 -3.67 8.60 -5.64
C PRO A 103 -2.31 9.21 -5.96
N ALA A 104 -2.30 10.45 -6.47
CA ALA A 104 -1.08 11.20 -6.76
C ALA A 104 -0.28 11.55 -5.49
N GLU A 105 -0.96 11.77 -4.36
CA GLU A 105 -0.31 12.06 -3.07
C GLU A 105 0.47 10.85 -2.55
N VAL A 106 -0.12 9.65 -2.69
CA VAL A 106 0.55 8.38 -2.36
C VAL A 106 1.82 8.21 -3.20
N ALA A 107 1.70 8.37 -4.52
CA ALA A 107 2.82 8.25 -5.44
C ALA A 107 3.93 9.28 -5.14
N HIS A 108 3.55 10.52 -4.82
CA HIS A 108 4.49 11.57 -4.46
C HIS A 108 5.28 11.23 -3.20
N VAL A 109 4.61 10.82 -2.11
CA VAL A 109 5.28 10.46 -0.85
C VAL A 109 6.21 9.27 -1.03
N VAL A 110 5.79 8.24 -1.77
CA VAL A 110 6.65 7.09 -2.07
C VAL A 110 7.89 7.52 -2.84
N ARG A 111 7.73 8.37 -3.86
CA ARG A 111 8.86 8.90 -4.63
C ARG A 111 9.83 9.69 -3.76
N GLN A 112 9.33 10.60 -2.91
CA GLN A 112 10.19 11.39 -2.02
C GLN A 112 10.96 10.52 -1.03
N PHE A 113 10.30 9.49 -0.48
CA PHE A 113 10.96 8.54 0.42
C PHE A 113 12.07 7.76 -0.31
N LEU A 114 11.80 7.26 -1.51
CA LEU A 114 12.78 6.51 -2.30
C LEU A 114 13.94 7.36 -2.84
N ALA A 115 13.77 8.68 -2.89
CA ALA A 115 14.79 9.65 -3.28
C ALA A 115 15.58 10.23 -2.09
N ASP A 116 15.41 9.69 -0.88
CA ASP A 116 15.98 10.21 0.37
C ASP A 116 15.60 11.68 0.69
N GLU A 117 14.50 12.19 0.09
CA GLU A 117 13.98 13.54 0.33
C GLU A 117 13.00 13.61 1.52
N LEU A 118 12.51 12.45 1.95
CA LEU A 118 11.56 12.30 3.06
C LEU A 118 12.00 11.16 3.97
N ILE A 119 11.94 11.38 5.28
CA ILE A 119 12.18 10.33 6.29
C ILE A 119 10.85 9.89 6.86
N LEU A 120 10.50 8.61 6.63
CA LEU A 120 9.34 7.98 7.25
C LEU A 120 9.72 7.24 8.53
N GLY A 121 8.82 7.28 9.51
CA GLY A 121 8.96 6.47 10.73
C GLY A 121 8.71 4.99 10.46
N THR A 122 9.49 4.12 11.08
CA THR A 122 9.28 2.67 11.01
C THR A 122 8.03 2.24 11.78
N GLY A 123 7.26 1.32 11.21
CA GLY A 123 6.07 0.71 11.78
C GLY A 123 4.86 0.74 10.83
N GLN A 124 3.81 -0.01 11.19
CA GLN A 124 2.56 -0.10 10.42
C GLN A 124 1.65 1.14 10.56
N GLY A 125 2.11 2.16 11.27
CA GLY A 125 1.29 3.34 11.59
C GLY A 125 0.16 3.05 12.59
N PRO A 126 -0.62 4.08 12.95
CA PRO A 126 -1.76 3.93 13.84
C PRO A 126 -2.88 3.14 13.16
N ARG A 127 -3.68 2.44 13.97
CA ARG A 127 -4.97 1.92 13.49
C ARG A 127 -5.97 3.08 13.40
N LEU A 128 -6.46 3.36 12.21
CA LEU A 128 -7.40 4.43 11.90
C LEU A 128 -8.86 4.01 12.13
N ARG A 129 -9.17 2.72 11.93
CA ARG A 129 -10.51 2.16 12.14
C ARG A 129 -10.48 0.64 12.38
N ARG A 130 -11.62 0.02 12.62
CA ARG A 130 -11.79 -1.44 12.58
C ARG A 130 -12.54 -1.84 11.31
N SER A 131 -12.14 -2.96 10.71
CA SER A 131 -12.80 -3.49 9.50
C SER A 131 -14.23 -3.98 9.78
N ALA A 132 -14.56 -4.23 11.04
CA ALA A 132 -15.89 -4.66 11.48
C ALA A 132 -16.88 -3.50 11.65
N ASP A 133 -16.40 -2.25 11.67
CA ASP A 133 -17.25 -1.07 11.81
C ASP A 133 -17.85 -0.70 10.44
N ASP A 134 -19.13 -0.33 10.38
CA ASP A 134 -19.71 0.22 9.16
C ASP A 134 -19.22 1.65 8.92
N ASP A 135 -18.88 1.99 7.67
CA ASP A 135 -18.27 3.28 7.32
C ASP A 135 -18.71 3.70 5.92
N ALA A 136 -19.88 4.33 5.86
CA ALA A 136 -20.50 4.75 4.61
C ALA A 136 -19.66 5.77 3.83
N ASP A 137 -18.80 6.53 4.51
CA ASP A 137 -17.94 7.52 3.86
C ASP A 137 -16.77 6.84 3.14
N LEU A 138 -16.12 5.86 3.77
CA LEU A 138 -15.10 5.04 3.09
C LEU A 138 -15.69 4.33 1.88
N GLU A 139 -16.83 3.66 2.03
CA GLU A 139 -17.42 2.90 0.93
C GLU A 139 -17.82 3.82 -0.25
N ARG A 140 -18.26 5.05 0.04
CA ARG A 140 -18.56 6.05 -1.00
C ARG A 140 -17.30 6.55 -1.71
N LEU A 141 -16.20 6.76 -0.97
CA LEU A 141 -14.92 7.16 -1.55
C LEU A 141 -14.34 6.04 -2.41
N LEU A 142 -14.32 4.80 -1.94
CA LEU A 142 -13.84 3.68 -2.74
C LEU A 142 -14.68 3.48 -4.02
N ALA A 143 -16.00 3.72 -3.95
CA ALA A 143 -16.90 3.62 -5.10
C ALA A 143 -16.65 4.67 -6.20
N THR A 144 -15.89 5.73 -5.95
CA THR A 144 -15.49 6.68 -7.03
C THR A 144 -14.43 6.10 -7.96
N TYR A 145 -13.80 4.98 -7.58
CA TYR A 145 -12.79 4.30 -8.35
C TYR A 145 -13.34 2.95 -8.86
N PRO A 146 -13.97 2.92 -10.05
CA PRO A 146 -14.48 1.67 -10.59
C PRO A 146 -13.33 0.68 -10.83
N PRO A 147 -13.55 -0.64 -10.65
CA PRO A 147 -12.54 -1.63 -11.01
C PRO A 147 -12.22 -1.50 -12.50
N ALA A 148 -10.93 -1.56 -12.86
CA ALA A 148 -10.54 -1.67 -14.25
C ALA A 148 -11.17 -2.95 -14.83
N GLY A 149 -11.97 -2.79 -15.90
CA GLY A 149 -12.71 -3.86 -16.56
C GLY A 149 -11.84 -4.83 -17.34
#